data_AF-A0A8C4NJP2-F1
#
_entry.id   AF-A0A8C4NJP2-F1
#
_cell.length_a   1.000
_cell.length_b   1.000
_cell.length_c   1.000
_cell.angle_alpha   90.00
_cell.angle_beta   90.00
_cell.angle_gamma   90.00
#
_symmetry.space_group_name_H-M   'P 1'
#
loop_
_entity.id
_entity.type
_entity.pdbx_description
1 polymer ?
#
loop_
_entity_poly.entity_id
_entity_poly.type
_entity_poly.pdbx_seq_one_letter_code
_entity_poly.pdbx_strand_id
1 'polypeptide(L)'
;MHLARRMFLLRMRLLHFVSSLNTYIITRILHSTVLEFVPRLEGAQNLQQLIDIHEQYVRSTHERCLLHEQASIMREAIMKVLDLALQFAMCWQMGLSTVRVEVITRVEKDVRNFLSFLLTLLIKATSRGSFPHLESLMLALLAGAETDGVRQCGV
;
A
#
# COMPACT_ATOMS: atom_id res chain seq x y z
N MET A 1 8.52 -30.01 0.34
CA MET A 1 9.49 -28.90 0.19
C MET A 1 8.97 -27.74 -0.68
N HIS A 2 8.28 -28.01 -1.80
CA HIS A 2 7.76 -26.98 -2.72
C HIS A 2 6.71 -26.03 -2.10
N LEU A 3 5.76 -26.54 -1.30
CA LEU A 3 4.70 -25.72 -0.67
C LEU A 3 5.27 -24.72 0.36
N ALA A 4 6.19 -25.16 1.21
CA ALA A 4 6.81 -24.30 2.23
C ALA A 4 7.55 -23.11 1.60
N ARG A 5 8.31 -23.35 0.51
CA ARG A 5 8.98 -22.29 -0.25
C ARG A 5 7.96 -21.30 -0.83
N ARG A 6 6.88 -21.78 -1.46
CA ARG A 6 5.81 -20.94 -2.02
C ARG A 6 5.15 -20.07 -0.95
N MET A 7 4.80 -20.65 0.18
CA MET A 7 4.20 -19.91 1.30
C MET A 7 5.19 -18.87 1.86
N PHE A 8 6.46 -19.19 1.97
CA PHE A 8 7.47 -18.22 2.44
C PHE A 8 7.62 -17.05 1.46
N LEU A 9 7.68 -17.30 0.16
CA LEU A 9 7.72 -16.24 -0.86
C LEU A 9 6.48 -15.35 -0.82
N LEU A 10 5.28 -15.97 -0.73
CA LEU A 10 4.03 -15.24 -0.61
C LEU A 10 4.00 -14.38 0.68
N ARG A 11 4.51 -14.90 1.80
CA ARG A 11 4.68 -14.16 3.05
C ARG A 11 5.55 -12.92 2.85
N MET A 12 6.74 -13.08 2.26
CA MET A 12 7.66 -11.97 2.04
C MET A 12 7.05 -10.90 1.13
N ARG A 13 6.33 -11.31 0.09
CA ARG A 13 5.63 -10.39 -0.82
C ARG A 13 4.54 -9.58 -0.13
N LEU A 14 3.72 -10.24 0.69
CA LEU A 14 2.65 -9.57 1.45
C LEU A 14 3.23 -8.65 2.53
N LEU A 15 4.29 -9.06 3.22
CA LEU A 15 4.99 -8.21 4.18
C LEU A 15 5.59 -6.96 3.51
N HIS A 16 6.21 -7.12 2.33
CA HIS A 16 6.72 -6.00 1.55
C HIS A 16 5.61 -5.02 1.17
N PHE A 17 4.47 -5.53 0.70
CA PHE A 17 3.29 -4.71 0.39
C PHE A 17 2.81 -3.93 1.61
N VAL A 18 2.57 -4.60 2.74
CA VAL A 18 2.07 -3.98 3.98
C VAL A 18 3.06 -2.93 4.49
N SER A 19 4.36 -3.25 4.49
CA SER A 19 5.42 -2.33 4.92
C SER A 19 5.50 -1.09 4.04
N SER A 20 5.41 -1.27 2.72
CA SER A 20 5.43 -0.17 1.75
C SER A 20 4.23 0.75 1.94
N LEU A 21 3.03 0.18 2.11
CA LEU A 21 1.81 0.94 2.38
C LEU A 21 1.90 1.70 3.71
N ASN A 22 2.36 1.04 4.77
CA ASN A 22 2.51 1.65 6.09
C ASN A 22 3.51 2.82 6.07
N THR A 23 4.64 2.64 5.39
CA THR A 23 5.65 3.69 5.22
C THR A 23 5.09 4.88 4.44
N TYR A 24 4.29 4.62 3.41
CA TYR A 24 3.59 5.67 2.67
C TYR A 24 2.61 6.45 3.57
N ILE A 25 1.76 5.77 4.34
CA ILE A 25 0.78 6.46 5.21
C ILE A 25 1.48 7.22 6.34
N ILE A 26 2.28 6.53 7.16
CA ILE A 26 2.85 7.10 8.38
C ILE A 26 3.94 8.13 8.04
N THR A 27 4.93 7.74 7.23
CA THR A 27 6.12 8.56 7.00
C THR A 27 5.91 9.58 5.89
N ARG A 28 5.25 9.19 4.78
CA ARG A 28 5.12 10.10 3.63
C ARG A 28 3.94 11.05 3.74
N ILE A 29 2.84 10.66 4.38
CA ILE A 29 1.66 11.53 4.51
C ILE A 29 1.59 12.16 5.88
N LEU A 30 1.45 11.37 6.94
CA LEU A 30 1.19 11.91 8.28
C LEU A 30 2.37 12.73 8.80
N HIS A 31 3.58 12.19 8.72
CA HIS A 31 4.76 12.91 9.20
C HIS A 31 5.05 14.17 8.39
N SER A 32 4.96 14.12 7.05
CA SER A 32 5.21 15.29 6.21
C SER A 32 4.17 16.40 6.40
N THR A 33 2.89 16.05 6.50
CA THR A 33 1.81 17.03 6.70
C THR A 33 1.91 17.70 8.06
N VAL A 34 2.29 16.96 9.12
CA VAL A 34 2.56 17.55 10.44
C VAL A 34 3.77 18.48 10.40
N LEU A 35 4.85 18.10 9.70
CA LEU A 35 6.05 18.93 9.56
C LEU A 35 5.77 20.25 8.84
N GLU A 36 4.87 20.25 7.85
CA GLU A 36 4.39 21.46 7.17
C GLU A 36 3.44 22.28 8.05
N PHE A 37 2.63 21.61 8.88
CA PHE A 37 1.57 22.23 9.68
C PHE A 37 2.10 22.99 10.89
N VAL A 38 3.01 22.39 11.68
CA VAL A 38 3.47 22.96 12.97
C VAL A 38 4.04 24.38 12.82
N PRO A 39 4.98 24.66 11.89
CA PRO A 39 5.53 26.01 11.75
C PRO A 39 4.49 27.04 11.29
N ARG A 40 3.52 26.61 10.46
CA ARG A 40 2.43 27.48 10.01
C ARG A 40 1.50 27.83 11.16
N LEU A 41 1.16 26.84 11.98
CA LEU A 41 0.33 27.02 13.15
C LEU A 41 0.99 27.97 14.16
N GLU A 42 2.28 27.79 14.43
CA GLU A 42 3.06 28.67 15.32
C GLU A 42 3.16 30.11 14.80
N GLY A 43 3.14 30.30 13.47
CA GLY A 43 3.18 31.61 12.82
C GLY A 43 1.83 32.32 12.71
N ALA A 44 0.72 31.72 13.14
CA ALA A 44 -0.61 32.32 13.01
C ALA A 44 -0.79 33.53 13.93
N GLN A 45 -1.27 34.65 13.37
CA GLN A 45 -1.41 35.92 14.11
C GLN A 45 -2.81 36.18 14.64
N ASN A 46 -3.80 35.40 14.19
CA ASN A 46 -5.19 35.54 14.61
C ASN A 46 -5.95 34.20 14.47
N LEU A 47 -7.12 34.16 15.10
CA LEU A 47 -7.97 32.96 15.13
C LEU A 47 -8.41 32.51 13.72
N GLN A 48 -8.69 33.44 12.81
CA GLN A 48 -9.10 33.09 11.45
C GLN A 48 -7.99 32.35 10.70
N GLN A 49 -6.76 32.88 10.77
CA GLN A 49 -5.59 32.22 10.19
C GLN A 49 -5.37 30.82 10.79
N LEU A 50 -5.57 30.67 12.11
CA LEU A 50 -5.44 29.37 12.78
C LEU A 50 -6.47 28.36 12.22
N ILE A 51 -7.73 28.77 12.07
CA ILE A 51 -8.80 27.95 11.49
C ILE A 51 -8.43 27.55 10.06
N ASP A 52 -8.03 28.51 9.21
CA ASP A 52 -7.71 28.26 7.81
C ASP A 52 -6.53 27.29 7.66
N ILE A 53 -5.49 27.43 8.49
CA ILE A 53 -4.32 26.54 8.51
C ILE A 53 -4.72 25.13 8.91
N HIS A 54 -5.55 24.99 9.94
CA HIS A 54 -6.03 23.69 10.40
C HIS A 54 -6.94 23.00 9.36
N GLU A 55 -7.88 23.73 8.75
CA GLU A 55 -8.73 23.21 7.68
C GLU A 55 -7.89 22.71 6.50
N GLN A 56 -6.87 23.48 6.10
CA GLN A 56 -5.98 23.09 5.02
C GLN A 56 -5.16 21.84 5.38
N TYR A 57 -4.69 21.71 6.63
CA TYR A 57 -4.01 20.51 7.12
C TYR A 57 -4.93 19.28 7.01
N VAL A 58 -6.13 19.34 7.57
CA VAL A 58 -7.09 18.23 7.53
C VAL A 58 -7.44 17.85 6.09
N ARG A 59 -7.73 18.84 5.23
CA ARG A 59 -8.03 18.63 3.81
C ARG A 59 -6.88 17.93 3.08
N SER A 60 -5.66 18.44 3.24
CA SER A 60 -4.47 17.89 2.59
C SER A 60 -4.19 16.47 3.07
N THR A 61 -4.32 16.19 4.36
CA THR A 61 -4.13 14.84 4.92
C THR A 61 -5.20 13.88 4.42
N HIS A 62 -6.48 14.30 4.39
CA HIS A 62 -7.57 13.49 3.88
C HIS A 62 -7.38 13.13 2.39
N GLU A 63 -7.00 14.10 1.56
CA GLU A 63 -6.71 13.89 0.15
C GLU A 63 -5.53 12.94 -0.06
N ARG A 64 -4.39 13.22 0.60
CA ARG A 64 -3.17 12.43 0.46
C ARG A 64 -3.34 10.99 0.99
N CYS A 65 -4.20 10.75 1.98
CA CYS A 65 -4.52 9.41 2.50
C CYS A 65 -5.46 8.58 1.61
N LEU A 66 -5.74 9.02 0.37
CA LEU A 66 -6.64 8.35 -0.58
C LEU A 66 -8.11 8.29 -0.11
N LEU A 67 -8.50 9.08 0.90
CA LEU A 67 -9.84 9.00 1.50
C LEU A 67 -10.93 9.72 0.69
N HIS A 68 -10.55 10.49 -0.33
CA HIS A 68 -11.50 11.15 -1.21
C HIS A 68 -12.18 10.17 -2.20
N GLU A 69 -13.36 10.56 -2.71
CA GLU A 69 -14.19 9.68 -3.54
C GLU A 69 -13.51 9.22 -4.83
N GLN A 70 -12.77 10.11 -5.51
CA GLN A 70 -12.05 9.76 -6.74
C GLN A 70 -10.95 8.71 -6.54
N ALA A 71 -10.50 8.46 -5.30
CA ALA A 71 -9.53 7.43 -4.96
C ALA A 71 -10.17 6.13 -4.44
N SER A 72 -11.52 6.02 -4.44
CA SER A 72 -12.25 4.85 -3.94
C SER A 72 -11.78 3.55 -4.58
N ILE A 73 -11.64 3.52 -5.91
CA ILE A 73 -11.16 2.35 -6.66
C ILE A 73 -9.77 1.91 -6.18
N MET A 74 -8.87 2.88 -5.92
CA MET A 74 -7.52 2.58 -5.43
C MET A 74 -7.56 2.06 -4.00
N ARG A 75 -8.36 2.69 -3.12
CA ARG A 75 -8.55 2.20 -1.74
C ARG A 75 -9.11 0.80 -1.73
N GLU A 76 -10.11 0.51 -2.53
CA GLU A 76 -10.71 -0.82 -2.63
C GLU A 76 -9.68 -1.85 -3.07
N ALA A 77 -8.86 -1.53 -4.08
CA ALA A 77 -7.77 -2.41 -4.50
C ALA A 77 -6.75 -2.67 -3.37
N ILE A 78 -6.36 -1.64 -2.62
CA ILE A 78 -5.47 -1.77 -1.46
C ILE A 78 -6.11 -2.66 -0.39
N MET A 79 -7.38 -2.41 -0.04
CA MET A 79 -8.11 -3.20 0.96
C MET A 79 -8.23 -4.67 0.54
N LYS A 80 -8.48 -4.97 -0.74
CA LYS A 80 -8.50 -6.35 -1.23
C LYS A 80 -7.17 -7.08 -1.03
N VAL A 81 -6.03 -6.41 -1.24
CA VAL A 81 -4.72 -7.02 -0.98
C VAL A 81 -4.48 -7.21 0.52
N LEU A 82 -4.92 -6.27 1.37
CA LEU A 82 -4.86 -6.42 2.83
C LEU A 82 -5.73 -7.60 3.32
N ASP A 83 -6.94 -7.75 2.80
CA ASP A 83 -7.83 -8.87 3.12
C ASP A 83 -7.17 -10.21 2.75
N LEU A 84 -6.51 -10.29 1.59
CA LEU A 84 -5.75 -11.46 1.18
C LEU A 84 -4.54 -11.72 2.08
N ALA A 85 -3.89 -10.67 2.58
CA ALA A 85 -2.81 -10.78 3.55
C ALA A 85 -3.31 -11.41 4.87
N LEU A 86 -4.49 -10.99 5.34
CA LEU A 86 -5.13 -11.56 6.54
C LEU A 86 -5.54 -13.02 6.33
N GLN A 87 -6.17 -13.34 5.19
CA GLN A 87 -6.52 -14.73 4.85
C GLN A 87 -5.28 -15.62 4.79
N PHE A 88 -4.18 -15.12 4.19
CA PHE A 88 -2.91 -15.83 4.17
C PHE A 88 -2.33 -16.01 5.58
N ALA A 89 -2.40 -15.00 6.45
CA ALA A 89 -1.92 -15.08 7.82
C ALA A 89 -2.67 -16.17 8.62
N MET A 90 -3.99 -16.28 8.45
CA MET A 90 -4.78 -17.35 9.05
C MET A 90 -4.33 -18.73 8.56
N CYS A 91 -4.14 -18.89 7.23
CA CYS A 91 -3.63 -20.14 6.68
C CYS A 91 -2.23 -20.48 7.22
N TRP A 92 -1.36 -19.48 7.32
CA TRP A 92 -0.01 -19.63 7.87
C TRP A 92 -0.03 -20.13 9.32
N GLN A 93 -0.94 -19.61 10.14
CA GLN A 93 -1.09 -20.01 11.54
C GLN A 93 -1.57 -21.46 11.71
N MET A 94 -2.39 -21.98 10.79
CA MET A 94 -2.84 -23.39 10.82
C MET A 94 -1.71 -24.40 10.56
N GLY A 95 -0.56 -23.94 10.07
CA GLY A 95 0.62 -24.76 9.80
C GLY A 95 0.56 -25.57 8.51
N LEU A 96 1.72 -26.03 8.05
CA LEU A 96 1.91 -26.73 6.76
C LEU A 96 1.11 -28.04 6.65
N SER A 97 0.79 -28.68 7.77
CA SER A 97 0.10 -29.97 7.85
C SER A 97 -1.38 -29.87 7.48
N THR A 98 -1.98 -28.70 7.72
CA THR A 98 -3.43 -28.48 7.61
C THR A 98 -3.80 -27.72 6.34
N VAL A 99 -2.85 -26.97 5.78
CA VAL A 99 -3.08 -26.08 4.65
C VAL A 99 -3.12 -26.84 3.33
N ARG A 100 -4.25 -26.68 2.62
CA ARG A 100 -4.45 -27.23 1.28
C ARG A 100 -3.71 -26.41 0.21
N VAL A 101 -3.06 -27.09 -0.73
CA VAL A 101 -2.29 -26.48 -1.81
C VAL A 101 -3.17 -25.61 -2.72
N GLU A 102 -4.42 -26.01 -2.91
CA GLU A 102 -5.40 -25.29 -3.75
C GLU A 102 -5.71 -23.91 -3.17
N VAL A 103 -5.84 -23.82 -1.84
CA VAL A 103 -6.10 -22.55 -1.14
C VAL A 103 -4.92 -21.59 -1.33
N ILE A 104 -3.70 -22.08 -1.09
CA ILE A 104 -2.49 -21.27 -1.29
C ILE A 104 -2.36 -20.83 -2.75
N THR A 105 -2.62 -21.73 -3.69
CA THR A 105 -2.56 -21.41 -5.13
C THR A 105 -3.57 -20.34 -5.52
N ARG A 106 -4.78 -20.40 -4.95
CA ARG A 106 -5.80 -19.36 -5.15
C ARG A 106 -5.37 -18.02 -4.57
N VAL A 107 -4.96 -17.98 -3.29
CA VAL A 107 -4.51 -16.74 -2.64
C VAL A 107 -3.33 -16.12 -3.37
N GLU A 108 -2.35 -16.92 -3.78
CA GLU A 108 -1.19 -16.46 -4.54
C GLU A 108 -1.58 -15.84 -5.89
N LYS A 109 -2.54 -16.46 -6.60
CA LYS A 109 -3.09 -15.92 -7.86
C LYS A 109 -3.84 -14.61 -7.63
N ASP A 110 -4.69 -14.56 -6.61
CA ASP A 110 -5.49 -13.38 -6.29
C ASP A 110 -4.58 -12.21 -5.90
N VAL A 111 -3.55 -12.46 -5.07
CA VAL A 111 -2.52 -11.46 -4.71
C VAL A 111 -1.83 -10.91 -5.95
N ARG A 112 -1.42 -11.77 -6.89
CA ARG A 112 -0.81 -11.33 -8.15
C ARG A 112 -1.75 -10.42 -8.96
N ASN A 113 -3.01 -10.84 -9.11
CA ASN A 113 -3.99 -10.12 -9.91
C ASN A 113 -4.29 -8.74 -9.31
N PHE A 114 -4.55 -8.67 -8.01
CA PHE A 114 -4.85 -7.40 -7.34
C PHE A 114 -3.63 -6.48 -7.24
N LEU A 115 -2.42 -7.01 -7.02
CA LEU A 115 -1.21 -6.18 -7.06
C LEU A 115 -0.93 -5.63 -8.45
N SER A 116 -1.11 -6.44 -9.51
CA SER A 116 -0.98 -5.97 -10.89
C SER A 116 -2.00 -4.88 -11.23
N PHE A 117 -3.26 -5.08 -10.81
CA PHE A 117 -4.31 -4.09 -10.96
C PHE A 117 -3.98 -2.79 -10.20
N LEU A 118 -3.57 -2.89 -8.94
CA LEU A 118 -3.18 -1.74 -8.12
C LEU A 118 -2.00 -0.97 -8.73
N LEU A 119 -0.96 -1.68 -9.20
CA LEU A 119 0.18 -1.07 -9.87
C LEU A 119 -0.25 -0.31 -11.13
N THR A 120 -1.15 -0.89 -11.92
CA THR A 120 -1.71 -0.23 -13.10
C THR A 120 -2.47 1.05 -12.73
N LEU A 121 -3.25 1.04 -11.65
CA LEU A 121 -3.92 2.23 -11.14
C LEU A 121 -2.93 3.29 -10.66
N LEU A 122 -1.90 2.89 -9.90
CA LEU A 122 -0.86 3.78 -9.39
C LEU A 122 -0.10 4.45 -10.54
N ILE A 123 0.33 3.69 -11.55
CA ILE A 123 1.01 4.21 -12.74
C ILE A 123 0.13 5.22 -13.49
N LYS A 124 -1.17 4.93 -13.64
CA LYS A 124 -2.11 5.86 -14.28
C LYS A 124 -2.32 7.13 -13.46
N ALA A 125 -2.34 7.02 -12.14
CA ALA A 125 -2.51 8.16 -11.23
C ALA A 125 -1.27 9.06 -11.18
N THR A 126 -0.06 8.48 -11.23
CA THR A 126 1.22 9.21 -11.21
C THR A 126 1.55 9.83 -12.57
N SER A 127 1.35 9.10 -13.68
CA SER A 127 1.62 9.59 -15.04
C SER A 127 0.76 10.79 -15.47
N ARG A 128 -0.44 10.93 -14.89
CA ARG A 128 -1.32 12.09 -15.11
C ARG A 128 -0.95 13.30 -14.25
N GLY A 129 0.07 13.18 -13.39
CA GLY A 129 0.48 14.22 -12.46
C GLY A 129 -0.52 14.51 -11.33
N SER A 130 -1.63 13.75 -11.27
CA SER A 130 -2.72 14.02 -10.33
C SER A 130 -2.33 13.75 -8.87
N PHE A 131 -1.35 12.85 -8.64
CA PHE A 131 -0.98 12.41 -7.29
C PHE A 131 0.53 12.11 -7.18
N PRO A 132 1.42 13.12 -7.15
CA PRO A 132 2.88 12.91 -7.09
C PRO A 132 3.33 12.18 -5.83
N HIS A 133 2.59 12.31 -4.73
CA HIS A 133 2.88 11.62 -3.47
C HIS A 133 2.78 10.08 -3.58
N LEU A 134 2.03 9.55 -4.56
CA LEU A 134 1.89 8.10 -4.80
C LEU A 134 3.09 7.46 -5.49
N GLU A 135 3.99 8.25 -6.08
CA GLU A 135 5.15 7.74 -6.80
C GLU A 135 6.03 6.85 -5.93
N SER A 136 6.26 7.27 -4.68
CA SER A 136 7.04 6.49 -3.71
C SER A 136 6.43 5.11 -3.42
N LEU A 137 5.10 5.02 -3.31
CA LEU A 137 4.40 3.74 -3.13
C LEU A 137 4.46 2.89 -4.39
N MET A 138 4.25 3.50 -5.56
CA MET A 138 4.33 2.82 -6.86
C MET A 138 5.72 2.17 -7.06
N LEU A 139 6.80 2.92 -6.86
CA LEU A 139 8.16 2.41 -7.01
C LEU A 139 8.47 1.28 -6.03
N ALA A 140 8.04 1.40 -4.77
CA ALA A 140 8.22 0.35 -3.78
C ALA A 140 7.51 -0.95 -4.20
N LEU A 141 6.28 -0.85 -4.71
CA LEU A 141 5.52 -2.01 -5.16
C LEU A 141 6.06 -2.62 -6.48
N LEU A 142 6.59 -1.80 -7.39
CA LEU A 142 7.24 -2.25 -8.63
C LEU A 142 8.52 -3.04 -8.34
N ALA A 143 9.38 -2.54 -7.46
CA ALA A 143 10.61 -3.25 -7.06
C ALA A 143 10.28 -4.63 -6.47
N GLY A 144 9.18 -4.74 -5.71
CA GLY A 144 8.69 -6.03 -5.21
C GLY A 144 8.23 -6.99 -6.31
N ALA A 145 7.69 -6.47 -7.42
CA ALA A 145 7.20 -7.27 -8.55
C ALA A 145 8.33 -7.79 -9.47
N GLU A 146 9.41 -7.02 -9.66
CA GLU A 146 10.54 -7.41 -10.52
C GLU A 146 11.36 -8.57 -9.94
N THR A 147 11.41 -8.70 -8.61
CA THR A 147 12.09 -9.82 -7.94
C THR A 147 11.46 -11.20 -8.22
N ASP A 148 10.22 -11.23 -8.73
CA ASP A 148 9.57 -12.47 -9.16
C ASP A 148 9.99 -12.91 -10.58
N GLY A 149 10.31 -11.96 -11.48
CA GLY A 149 10.66 -12.25 -12.88
C GLY A 149 12.06 -12.87 -13.04
N VAL A 150 13.03 -12.42 -12.24
CA VAL A 150 14.41 -12.96 -12.28
C VAL A 150 14.48 -14.40 -11.75
N ARG A 151 13.50 -14.83 -10.96
CA ARG A 151 13.45 -16.18 -10.37
C ARG A 151 12.78 -17.24 -11.26
N GLN A 152 12.20 -16.86 -12.40
CA GLN A 152 11.63 -17.80 -13.38
C GLN A 152 12.60 -18.21 -14.50
N CYS A 153 13.73 -17.51 -14.69
CA CYS A 153 14.76 -17.87 -15.69
C CYS A 153 15.98 -18.60 -15.10
N GLY A 154 15.88 -19.12 -13.88
CA GLY A 154 17.00 -19.75 -13.18
C GLY A 154 16.65 -21.08 -12.52
N VAL A 155 16.16 -22.05 -13.31
CA VAL A 155 16.43 -23.50 -13.19
C VAL A 155 16.32 -24.10 -14.58
#